data_AF-A0A939XPP0-F1
#
_entry.id   AF-A0A939XPP0-F1
#
_cell.length_a   1.000
_cell.length_b   1.000
_cell.length_c   1.000
_cell.angle_alpha   90.00
_cell.angle_beta   90.00
_cell.angle_gamma   90.00
#
_symmetry.space_group_name_H-M   'P 1'
#
loop_
_entity.id
_entity.type
_entity.pdbx_description
1 polymer ?
#
loop_
_entity_poly.entity_id
_entity_poly.type
_entity_poly.pdbx_seq_one_letter_code
_entity_poly.pdbx_strand_id
1 'polypeptide(L)'
;MALQVSLVASAAHVTQDQAKSEALAFIQQKQGATKSLRFMASAPRMQSASADNACYYIFNVGDNGGFVIVSGDDRTNPILGYSDEGSFDP
;
A
#
# COMPACT_ATOMS: atom_id res chain seq x y z
N MET A 1 14.92 28.24 -23.33
CA MET A 1 15.38 27.19 -22.42
C MET A 1 14.16 26.33 -22.09
N ALA A 2 13.92 25.28 -22.86
CA ALA A 2 12.72 24.44 -22.71
C ALA A 2 13.13 23.18 -21.94
N LEU A 3 12.75 23.10 -20.67
CA LEU A 3 12.94 21.90 -19.87
C LEU A 3 11.79 20.94 -20.21
N GLN A 4 11.95 20.12 -21.25
CA GLN A 4 11.08 18.96 -21.44
C GLN A 4 11.47 17.92 -20.38
N VAL A 5 10.77 17.95 -19.26
CA VAL A 5 10.76 16.81 -18.36
C VAL A 5 9.75 15.83 -18.94
N SER A 6 10.21 14.98 -19.86
CA SER A 6 9.49 13.77 -20.22
C SER A 6 9.59 12.82 -19.04
N LEU A 7 8.77 13.03 -18.00
CA LEU A 7 8.47 11.97 -17.05
C LEU A 7 7.75 10.90 -17.88
N VAL A 8 8.49 9.89 -18.29
CA VAL A 8 7.90 8.60 -18.58
C VAL A 8 7.20 8.18 -17.29
N ALA A 9 5.90 8.46 -17.21
CA ALA A 9 4.99 7.87 -16.25
C ALA A 9 4.86 6.40 -16.62
N SER A 10 5.93 5.64 -16.41
CA SER A 10 5.80 4.22 -16.16
C SER A 10 4.89 4.17 -14.94
N ALA A 11 3.67 3.73 -15.16
CA ALA A 11 2.86 3.30 -14.05
C ALA A 11 3.50 2.05 -13.51
N ALA A 12 4.44 2.27 -12.60
CA ALA A 12 5.23 1.24 -12.02
C ALA A 12 4.28 0.48 -11.11
N HIS A 13 4.23 -0.84 -11.25
CA HIS A 13 3.51 -1.65 -10.29
C HIS A 13 4.05 -1.28 -8.89
N VAL A 14 3.15 -1.13 -7.91
CA VAL A 14 3.56 -0.87 -6.53
C VAL A 14 3.92 -2.22 -5.92
N THR A 15 5.19 -2.41 -5.58
CA THR A 15 5.65 -3.64 -4.90
C THR A 15 5.09 -3.72 -3.49
N GLN A 16 5.09 -4.91 -2.90
CA GLN A 16 4.70 -5.09 -1.50
C GLN A 16 5.53 -4.21 -0.54
N ASP A 17 6.83 -4.06 -0.77
CA ASP A 17 7.71 -3.21 0.05
C ASP A 17 7.36 -1.72 -0.08
N GLN A 18 7.07 -1.27 -1.30
CA GLN A 18 6.63 0.10 -1.53
C GLN A 18 5.27 0.36 -0.87
N ALA A 19 4.33 -0.57 -1.04
CA ALA A 19 3.03 -0.51 -0.39
C ALA A 19 3.16 -0.47 1.16
N LYS A 20 4.08 -1.26 1.72
CA LYS A 20 4.36 -1.27 3.16
C LYS A 20 4.91 0.09 3.63
N SER A 21 5.81 0.70 2.85
CA SER A 21 6.35 2.03 3.15
C SER A 21 5.27 3.10 3.16
N GLU A 22 4.36 3.06 2.19
CA GLU A 22 3.23 4.00 2.11
C GLU A 22 2.25 3.80 3.26
N ALA A 23 1.93 2.55 3.61
CA ALA A 23 1.12 2.27 4.79
C ALA A 23 1.80 2.75 6.08
N LEU A 24 3.12 2.62 6.20
CA LEU A 24 3.86 3.12 7.37
C LEU A 24 3.76 4.64 7.46
N ALA A 25 4.01 5.34 6.36
CA ALA A 25 3.91 6.80 6.30
C ALA A 25 2.49 7.26 6.66
N PHE A 26 1.47 6.59 6.13
CA PHE A 26 0.06 6.88 6.43
C PHE A 26 -0.25 6.73 7.93
N ILE A 27 0.17 5.62 8.55
CA ILE A 27 -0.08 5.38 9.98
C ILE A 27 0.73 6.34 10.86
N GLN A 28 1.97 6.65 10.51
CA GLN A 28 2.76 7.65 11.24
C GLN A 28 2.09 9.03 11.20
N GLN A 29 1.58 9.43 10.03
CA GLN A 29 0.87 10.69 9.86
C GLN A 29 -0.45 10.72 10.66
N LYS A 30 -1.19 9.61 10.68
CA LYS A 30 -2.51 9.51 11.34
C LYS A 30 -2.41 9.37 12.86
N GLN A 31 -1.57 8.47 13.34
CA GLN A 31 -1.56 8.01 14.74
C GLN A 31 -0.35 8.55 15.52
N GLY A 32 0.54 9.32 14.88
CA GLY A 32 1.67 9.99 15.53
C GLY A 32 2.73 9.05 16.11
N ALA A 33 2.62 7.75 15.87
CA ALA A 33 3.49 6.72 16.43
C ALA A 33 3.86 5.68 15.37
N THR A 34 5.12 5.26 15.36
CA THR A 34 5.60 4.15 14.54
C THR A 34 5.02 2.85 15.07
N LYS A 35 3.91 2.40 14.49
CA LYS A 35 3.34 1.08 14.75
C LYS A 35 3.89 0.05 13.75
N SER A 36 4.04 -1.18 14.23
CA SER A 36 4.49 -2.31 13.39
C SER A 36 3.41 -2.68 12.39
N LEU A 37 3.76 -2.78 11.11
CA LEU A 37 2.87 -3.31 10.09
C LEU A 37 3.13 -4.79 9.86
N ARG A 38 2.06 -5.58 9.81
CA ARG A 38 2.07 -6.99 9.42
C ARG A 38 1.33 -7.16 8.10
N PHE A 39 2.01 -7.73 7.10
CA PHE A 39 1.36 -8.09 5.84
C PHE A 39 0.35 -9.22 6.08
N MET A 40 -0.89 -9.03 5.62
CA MET A 40 -1.96 -10.01 5.77
C MET A 40 -2.33 -10.67 4.47
N ALA A 41 -2.65 -9.87 3.45
CA ALA A 41 -3.14 -10.39 2.18
C ALA A 41 -2.80 -9.44 1.03
N SER A 42 -2.78 -10.01 -0.16
CA SER A 42 -2.71 -9.31 -1.44
C SER A 42 -3.61 -9.99 -2.45
N ALA A 43 -4.34 -9.24 -3.26
CA ALA A 43 -5.11 -9.82 -4.36
C ALA A 43 -4.27 -9.87 -5.63
N PRO A 44 -3.94 -11.06 -6.18
CA PRO A 44 -3.18 -11.16 -7.42
C PRO A 44 -3.97 -10.57 -8.59
N ARG A 45 -3.29 -9.93 -9.55
CA ARG A 45 -3.92 -9.55 -10.82
C ARG A 45 -4.25 -10.80 -11.63
N MET A 46 -5.41 -10.81 -12.29
CA MET A 46 -5.78 -11.89 -13.23
C MET A 46 -4.72 -12.13 -14.32
N GLN A 47 -3.85 -11.16 -14.60
CA GLN A 47 -2.78 -11.23 -15.61
C GLN A 47 -1.41 -11.62 -15.02
N SER A 48 -1.27 -11.79 -13.70
CA SER A 48 0.00 -12.18 -13.07
C SER A 48 -0.22 -12.86 -11.72
N ALA A 49 0.21 -14.11 -11.59
CA ALA A 49 0.17 -14.89 -10.35
C ALA A 49 1.30 -14.50 -9.36
N SER A 50 2.16 -13.55 -9.72
CA SER A 50 3.25 -13.05 -8.90
C SER A 50 2.73 -12.11 -7.81
N ALA A 51 3.16 -12.30 -6.55
CA ALA A 51 2.85 -11.37 -5.43
C ALA A 51 3.37 -9.93 -5.68
N ASP A 52 4.33 -9.81 -6.59
CA ASP A 52 4.89 -8.57 -7.13
C ASP A 52 3.94 -7.90 -8.16
N ASN A 53 2.71 -8.36 -8.36
CA ASN A 53 1.74 -7.73 -9.26
C ASN A 53 0.33 -7.88 -8.68
N ALA A 54 0.13 -7.39 -7.46
CA ALA A 54 -1.18 -7.39 -6.82
C ALA A 54 -2.02 -6.17 -7.21
N CYS A 55 -3.35 -6.28 -7.13
CA CYS A 55 -4.26 -5.14 -7.27
C CYS A 55 -4.22 -4.23 -6.04
N TYR A 56 -4.00 -4.82 -4.85
CA TYR A 56 -3.91 -4.13 -3.57
C TYR A 56 -3.19 -5.00 -2.54
N TYR A 57 -2.68 -4.35 -1.49
CA TYR A 57 -2.00 -4.95 -0.34
C TYR A 57 -2.70 -4.55 0.95
N ILE A 58 -2.84 -5.49 1.89
CA ILE A 58 -3.45 -5.25 3.20
C ILE A 58 -2.41 -5.45 4.30
N PHE A 59 -2.27 -4.44 5.16
CA PHE A 59 -1.37 -4.45 6.30
C PHE A 59 -2.13 -4.19 7.61
N ASN A 60 -2.03 -5.10 8.57
CA ASN A 60 -2.51 -4.86 9.93
C ASN A 60 -1.53 -3.98 10.71
N VAL A 61 -2.06 -3.14 11.59
CA VAL A 61 -1.33 -2.16 12.36
C VAL A 61 -1.29 -2.59 13.83
N GLY A 62 -0.13 -3.05 14.30
CA GLY A 62 0.03 -3.55 15.67
C GLY A 62 -0.95 -4.67 16.02
N ASP A 63 -1.28 -4.79 17.31
CA ASP A 63 -2.36 -5.64 17.80
C ASP A 63 -3.62 -4.78 17.98
N ASN A 64 -4.64 -5.04 17.16
CA ASN A 64 -5.93 -4.33 17.17
C ASN A 64 -5.88 -2.83 16.82
N GLY A 65 -4.79 -2.35 16.21
CA GLY A 65 -4.62 -0.96 15.80
C GLY A 65 -5.16 -0.64 14.41
N GLY A 66 -5.98 -1.54 13.86
CA GLY A 66 -6.61 -1.42 12.57
C GLY A 66 -5.81 -2.04 11.43
N PHE A 67 -6.16 -1.66 10.21
CA PHE A 67 -5.52 -2.15 8.99
C PHE A 67 -5.51 -1.07 7.91
N VAL A 68 -4.61 -1.19 6.95
CA VAL A 68 -4.47 -0.28 5.81
C VAL A 68 -4.49 -1.09 4.53
N ILE A 69 -5.34 -0.68 3.59
CA ILE A 69 -5.41 -1.20 2.23
C ILE A 69 -4.71 -0.21 1.31
N VAL A 70 -3.62 -0.67 0.71
CA VAL A 70 -2.77 0.11 -0.18
C VAL A 70 -2.98 -0.36 -1.61
N SER A 71 -3.01 0.55 -2.57
CA SER A 71 -3.13 0.20 -3.97
C SER A 71 -1.87 -0.48 -4.50
N GLY A 72 -2.05 -1.43 -5.42
CA GLY A 72 -0.95 -2.07 -6.14
C GLY A 72 -0.56 -1.35 -7.43
N ASP A 73 -1.15 -0.18 -7.71
CA ASP A 73 -0.90 0.62 -8.91
C ASP A 73 -0.58 2.07 -8.50
N ASP A 74 0.38 2.72 -9.16
CA ASP A 74 0.75 4.10 -8.85
C ASP A 74 -0.20 5.15 -9.47
N ARG A 75 -1.11 4.73 -10.37
CA ARG A 75 -2.07 5.62 -11.03
C ARG A 75 -3.29 5.94 -10.17
N THR A 76 -3.44 5.24 -9.05
CA THR A 76 -4.57 5.36 -8.14
C THR A 76 -4.17 6.10 -6.87
N ASN A 77 -5.14 6.38 -6.00
CA ASN A 77 -4.80 6.84 -4.66
C ASN A 77 -4.01 5.74 -3.92
N PRO A 78 -2.89 6.09 -3.27
CA PRO A 78 -2.02 5.12 -2.61
C PRO A 78 -2.77 4.34 -1.53
N ILE A 79 -3.64 5.00 -0.76
CA ILE A 79 -4.47 4.37 0.27
C ILE A 79 -5.90 4.24 -0.25
N LEU A 80 -6.37 3.00 -0.40
CA LEU A 80 -7.73 2.69 -0.86
C LEU A 80 -8.73 2.66 0.30
N GLY A 81 -8.27 2.31 1.49
CA GLY A 81 -9.09 2.24 2.69
C GLY A 81 -8.26 1.92 3.92
N TYR A 82 -8.79 2.22 5.10
CA TYR A 82 -8.16 1.88 6.37
C TYR A 82 -9.22 1.71 7.46
N SER A 83 -8.82 1.02 8.53
CA SER A 83 -9.48 1.02 9.82
C SER A 83 -8.47 1.46 10.88
N ASP A 84 -8.91 2.17 11.91
CA ASP A 84 -8.10 2.56 13.07
C ASP A 84 -8.27 1.62 14.27
N GLU A 85 -9.24 0.71 14.20
CA GLU A 85 -9.50 -0.34 15.19
C GLU A 85 -9.65 -1.72 14.53
N GLY A 86 -9.48 -2.78 15.31
CA GLY A 86 -9.61 -4.15 14.83
C GLY A 86 -8.34 -4.66 14.13
N SER A 87 -8.49 -5.79 13.45
CA SER A 87 -7.47 -6.42 12.61
C SER A 87 -8.18 -7.04 11.41
N PHE A 88 -7.54 -7.03 10.24
CA PHE A 88 -8.03 -7.79 9.10
C PHE A 88 -7.60 -9.26 9.22
N ASP A 89 -8.54 -10.19 9.04
CA ASP A 89 -8.33 -11.64 8.99
C ASP A 89 -8.99 -12.17 7.71
N PRO A 90 -8.21 -12.61 6.70
CA PRO A 90 -8.70 -13.03 5.38
C PRO A 90 -9.44 -14.38 5.36
#